data_AF-A0A6I4SHT8-F1
#
_entry.id   AF-A0A6I4SHT8-F1
#
_cell.length_a   1.000
_cell.length_b   1.000
_cell.length_c   1.000
_cell.angle_alpha   90.00
_cell.angle_beta   90.00
_cell.angle_gamma   90.00
#
_symmetry.space_group_name_H-M   'P 1'
#
loop_
_entity.id
_entity.type
_entity.pdbx_description
1 polymer ?
#
loop_
_entity_poly.entity_id
_entity_poly.type
_entity_poly.pdbx_seq_one_letter_code
_entity_poly.pdbx_strand_id
1 'polypeptide(L)'
;MEAEEGSCLDSFKVDLAKCKSRTDFGKGFYLTSSLDQAKNWANVLLHRLLFRRRGEVIVDKAVVLEFVLNSEELAKLDNLWFVRPEHNFHSFVARCREHDVWHKENKNSPPYDTVAGPVTLYPQEQLVHDADQFSFHTSRAASILNTPTIRSLGSFETGKFQTAYMH
;
A
#
# COMPACT_ATOMS: atom_id res chain seq x y z
N MET A 1 1.27 17.97 -18.48
CA MET A 1 0.55 16.76 -18.92
C MET A 1 -0.53 16.50 -17.89
N GLU A 2 -1.81 16.62 -18.23
CA GLU A 2 -2.91 16.25 -17.33
C GLU A 2 -3.00 14.70 -17.23
N ALA A 3 -3.64 14.12 -16.21
CA ALA A 3 -3.59 12.69 -15.93
C ALA A 3 -5.03 12.32 -15.95
N GLU A 4 -5.33 11.56 -16.96
CA GLU A 4 -6.66 11.15 -17.31
C GLU A 4 -6.82 9.72 -16.83
N GLU A 5 -8.03 9.36 -16.44
CA GLU A 5 -8.33 7.96 -16.16
C GLU A 5 -8.02 7.10 -17.39
N GLY A 6 -7.45 5.91 -17.16
CA GLY A 6 -6.90 5.05 -18.20
C GLY A 6 -5.48 5.38 -18.64
N SER A 7 -4.90 6.53 -18.25
CA SER A 7 -3.52 6.87 -18.61
C SER A 7 -2.51 5.98 -17.87
N CYS A 8 -1.53 5.44 -18.60
CA CYS A 8 -0.39 4.73 -18.03
C CYS A 8 0.64 5.71 -17.44
N LEU A 9 1.30 5.30 -16.35
CA LEU A 9 2.43 6.02 -15.79
C LEU A 9 3.73 5.23 -16.01
N ASP A 10 4.27 5.29 -17.23
CA ASP A 10 5.47 4.53 -17.64
C ASP A 10 6.73 4.84 -16.81
N SER A 11 6.80 6.04 -16.23
CA SER A 11 7.92 6.46 -15.39
C SER A 11 7.69 6.19 -13.89
N PHE A 12 6.56 5.59 -13.51
CA PHE A 12 6.28 5.29 -12.11
C PHE A 12 7.25 4.24 -11.60
N LYS A 13 7.88 4.54 -10.46
CA LYS A 13 8.73 3.59 -9.73
C LYS A 13 8.44 3.72 -8.25
N VAL A 14 8.26 2.58 -7.61
CA VAL A 14 8.13 2.51 -6.15
C VAL A 14 9.48 2.87 -5.53
N ASP A 15 9.47 3.89 -4.68
CA ASP A 15 10.61 4.30 -3.86
C ASP A 15 10.39 3.84 -2.42
N LEU A 16 10.88 2.64 -2.10
CA LEU A 16 10.73 2.02 -0.77
C LEU A 16 11.35 2.87 0.35
N ALA A 17 12.33 3.74 0.05
CA ALA A 17 12.93 4.61 1.06
C ALA A 17 11.92 5.64 1.59
N LYS A 18 10.98 6.08 0.76
CA LYS A 18 9.90 7.02 1.09
C LYS A 18 8.69 6.38 1.77
N CYS A 19 8.62 5.05 1.83
CA CYS A 19 7.51 4.36 2.47
C CYS A 19 7.46 4.62 3.97
N LYS A 20 6.24 4.64 4.51
CA LYS A 20 5.99 4.83 5.94
C LYS A 20 6.42 3.58 6.72
N SER A 21 7.18 3.76 7.79
CA SER A 21 7.49 2.71 8.77
C SER A 21 6.33 2.47 9.74
N ARG A 22 6.41 1.39 10.52
CA ARG A 22 5.45 1.12 11.61
C ARG A 22 3.98 1.08 11.14
N THR A 23 3.76 0.39 10.02
CA THR A 23 2.45 -0.03 9.47
C THR A 23 2.21 -1.50 9.79
N ASP A 24 1.04 -2.04 9.42
CA ASP A 24 0.63 -3.40 9.81
C ASP A 24 1.65 -4.47 9.42
N PHE A 25 2.25 -4.33 8.24
CA PHE A 25 3.27 -5.25 7.74
C PHE A 25 4.65 -4.58 7.66
N GLY A 26 4.86 -3.45 8.34
CA GLY A 26 6.15 -2.74 8.34
C GLY A 26 6.40 -1.93 7.06
N LYS A 27 7.60 -1.36 6.95
CA LYS A 27 7.95 -0.40 5.89
C LYS A 27 7.90 -1.06 4.50
N GLY A 28 6.89 -0.70 3.71
CA GLY A 28 6.66 -1.25 2.37
C GLY A 28 5.70 -0.38 1.55
N PHE A 29 5.53 -0.71 0.28
CA PHE A 29 4.52 -0.11 -0.59
C PHE A 29 3.24 -0.94 -0.53
N TYR A 30 2.11 -0.31 -0.23
CA TYR A 30 0.85 -1.01 0.06
C TYR A 30 -0.15 -0.86 -1.09
N LEU A 31 -0.75 -1.99 -1.45
CA LEU A 31 -1.89 -2.15 -2.35
C LEU A 31 -3.08 -2.74 -1.58
N THR A 32 -4.25 -2.70 -2.19
CA THR A 32 -5.48 -3.40 -1.77
C THR A 32 -6.18 -3.93 -3.01
N SER A 33 -6.95 -5.02 -2.90
CA SER A 33 -7.84 -5.49 -3.96
C SER A 33 -9.25 -4.90 -3.88
N SER A 34 -9.49 -3.90 -3.01
CA SER A 34 -10.73 -3.11 -2.94
C SER A 34 -10.56 -1.68 -3.46
N LEU A 35 -11.28 -1.33 -4.54
CA LEU A 35 -11.20 0.00 -5.16
C LEU A 35 -11.72 1.08 -4.21
N ASP A 36 -12.78 0.77 -3.49
CA ASP A 36 -13.38 1.70 -2.52
C ASP A 36 -12.43 1.95 -1.34
N GLN A 37 -11.73 0.90 -0.87
CA GLN A 37 -10.68 1.06 0.13
C GLN A 37 -9.55 1.95 -0.38
N ALA A 38 -9.09 1.76 -1.62
CA ALA A 38 -8.04 2.57 -2.22
C ALA A 38 -8.46 4.05 -2.34
N LYS A 39 -9.70 4.32 -2.80
CA LYS A 39 -10.28 5.67 -2.85
C LYS A 39 -10.34 6.33 -1.48
N ASN A 40 -10.84 5.59 -0.48
CA ASN A 40 -10.93 6.09 0.89
C ASN A 40 -9.55 6.42 1.47
N TRP A 41 -8.55 5.57 1.25
CA TRP A 41 -7.19 5.82 1.71
C TRP A 41 -6.56 7.04 1.02
N ALA A 42 -6.75 7.18 -0.29
CA ALA A 42 -6.33 8.33 -1.06
C ALA A 42 -6.88 9.64 -0.48
N ASN A 43 -8.19 9.68 -0.20
CA ASN A 43 -8.85 10.84 0.40
C ASN A 43 -8.32 11.18 1.80
N VAL A 44 -8.10 10.17 2.64
CA VAL A 44 -7.51 10.35 3.98
C VAL A 44 -6.09 10.94 3.88
N LEU A 45 -5.27 10.48 2.92
CA LEU A 45 -3.92 11.02 2.71
C LEU A 45 -3.95 12.47 2.25
N LEU A 46 -4.82 12.82 1.29
CA LEU A 46 -5.01 14.19 0.84
C LEU A 46 -5.41 15.12 1.98
N HIS A 47 -6.44 14.73 2.76
CA HIS A 47 -6.93 15.54 3.87
C HIS A 47 -5.83 15.80 4.91
N ARG A 48 -4.98 14.80 5.19
CA ARG A 48 -3.82 14.96 6.08
C ARG A 48 -2.78 15.92 5.52
N LEU A 49 -2.54 15.92 4.20
CA LEU A 49 -1.59 16.83 3.56
C LEU A 49 -2.09 18.27 3.60
N LEU A 50 -3.36 18.50 3.23
CA LEU A 50 -3.99 19.83 3.24
C LEU A 50 -3.97 20.44 4.65
N PHE A 51 -4.31 19.66 5.67
CA PHE A 51 -4.32 20.12 7.05
C PHE A 51 -2.90 20.46 7.57
N ARG A 52 -1.89 19.66 7.21
CA ARG A 52 -0.51 19.85 7.68
C ARG A 52 0.19 21.07 7.09
N ARG A 53 -0.21 21.52 5.90
CA ARG A 53 0.50 22.58 5.16
C ARG A 53 -0.26 23.91 5.10
N ARG A 54 -1.29 24.11 5.95
CA ARG A 54 -2.02 25.39 6.12
C ARG A 54 -2.27 26.17 4.81
N GLY A 55 -2.67 25.49 3.73
CA GLY A 55 -3.02 26.13 2.45
C GLY A 55 -1.87 26.41 1.47
N GLU A 56 -0.61 26.01 1.76
CA GLU A 56 0.53 26.17 0.83
C GLU A 56 0.60 25.07 -0.25
N VAL A 57 -0.31 24.10 -0.24
CA VAL A 57 -0.26 22.92 -1.12
C VAL A 57 -1.20 23.11 -2.31
N ILE A 58 -0.62 23.22 -3.50
CA ILE A 58 -1.29 23.13 -4.82
C ILE A 58 -1.51 21.65 -5.21
N VAL A 59 -1.87 20.82 -4.24
CA VAL A 59 -2.28 19.43 -4.48
C VAL A 59 -3.68 19.33 -3.93
N ASP A 60 -4.63 19.52 -4.82
CA ASP A 60 -6.04 19.48 -4.52
C ASP A 60 -6.54 18.01 -4.40
N LYS A 61 -5.70 17.00 -4.74
CA LYS A 61 -6.15 15.70 -5.30
C LYS A 61 -5.16 14.49 -5.02
N ALA A 62 -5.60 13.30 -4.50
CA ALA A 62 -5.10 11.83 -4.41
C ALA A 62 -5.68 10.56 -5.28
N VAL A 63 -4.89 9.74 -6.01
CA VAL A 63 -5.34 8.90 -7.21
C VAL A 63 -5.40 7.52 -6.77
N VAL A 64 -6.25 6.78 -7.44
CA VAL A 64 -6.10 5.37 -7.48
C VAL A 64 -5.37 5.01 -8.76
N LEU A 65 -4.19 4.48 -8.55
CA LEU A 65 -3.39 3.71 -9.48
C LEU A 65 -3.87 2.28 -9.40
N GLU A 66 -3.93 1.63 -10.55
CA GLU A 66 -4.22 0.21 -10.67
C GLU A 66 -2.99 -0.49 -11.18
N PHE A 67 -2.68 -1.62 -10.54
CA PHE A 67 -1.61 -2.52 -10.91
C PHE A 67 -2.24 -3.86 -11.30
N VAL A 68 -1.93 -4.31 -12.50
CA VAL A 68 -2.26 -5.67 -12.95
C VAL A 68 -1.02 -6.52 -12.70
N LEU A 69 -1.11 -7.47 -11.79
CA LEU A 69 0.03 -8.31 -11.42
C LEU A 69 0.00 -9.63 -12.17
N ASN A 70 1.18 -10.04 -12.66
CA ASN A 70 1.35 -11.39 -13.15
C ASN A 70 1.46 -12.36 -11.95
N SER A 71 0.53 -13.30 -11.86
CA SER A 71 0.47 -14.27 -10.75
C SER A 71 1.68 -15.20 -10.68
N GLU A 72 2.29 -15.55 -11.80
CA GLU A 72 3.51 -16.37 -11.85
C GLU A 72 4.73 -15.60 -11.33
N GLU A 73 4.84 -14.32 -11.66
CA GLU A 73 5.91 -13.46 -11.12
C GLU A 73 5.73 -13.22 -9.62
N LEU A 74 4.49 -12.99 -9.18
CA LEU A 74 4.16 -12.87 -7.76
C LEU A 74 4.47 -14.17 -7.00
N ALA A 75 4.16 -15.34 -7.57
CA ALA A 75 4.41 -16.64 -6.96
C ALA A 75 5.91 -16.98 -6.82
N LYS A 76 6.79 -16.36 -7.61
CA LYS A 76 8.26 -16.53 -7.50
C LYS A 76 8.87 -15.76 -6.33
N LEU A 77 8.14 -14.83 -5.73
CA LEU A 77 8.60 -14.01 -4.61
C LEU A 77 8.52 -14.77 -3.28
N ASP A 78 9.30 -14.34 -2.29
CA ASP A 78 9.19 -14.83 -0.92
C ASP A 78 8.01 -14.16 -0.21
N ASN A 79 6.89 -14.88 -0.09
CA ASN A 79 5.59 -14.33 0.29
C ASN A 79 5.14 -14.83 1.68
N LEU A 80 4.55 -13.95 2.48
CA LEU A 80 3.82 -14.30 3.70
C LEU A 80 2.36 -13.83 3.61
N TRP A 81 1.41 -14.75 3.45
CA TRP A 81 0.00 -14.41 3.28
C TRP A 81 -0.86 -14.94 4.44
N PHE A 82 -1.51 -14.02 5.12
CA PHE A 82 -2.51 -14.29 6.16
C PHE A 82 -3.90 -14.36 5.52
N VAL A 83 -4.27 -15.55 5.02
CA VAL A 83 -5.61 -15.80 4.46
C VAL A 83 -6.70 -15.67 5.53
N ARG A 84 -6.34 -15.97 6.78
CA ARG A 84 -7.18 -15.77 7.97
C ARG A 84 -6.34 -15.13 9.07
N PRO A 85 -6.96 -14.35 9.97
CA PRO A 85 -6.31 -13.83 11.16
C PRO A 85 -6.06 -14.98 12.16
N GLU A 86 -5.05 -15.80 11.88
CA GLU A 86 -4.63 -16.87 12.79
C GLU A 86 -3.87 -16.30 13.99
N HIS A 87 -3.58 -17.16 14.99
CA HIS A 87 -3.06 -16.75 16.29
C HIS A 87 -1.78 -15.87 16.23
N ASN A 88 -0.99 -15.96 15.17
CA ASN A 88 0.25 -15.18 15.01
C ASN A 88 0.06 -13.85 14.26
N PHE A 89 -1.11 -13.58 13.66
CA PHE A 89 -1.34 -12.39 12.85
C PHE A 89 -1.23 -11.10 13.67
N HIS A 90 -1.96 -11.00 14.79
CA HIS A 90 -1.93 -9.80 15.63
C HIS A 90 -0.55 -9.58 16.26
N SER A 91 0.14 -10.66 16.68
CA SER A 91 1.52 -10.57 17.16
C SER A 91 2.49 -10.10 16.07
N PHE A 92 2.30 -10.54 14.82
CA PHE A 92 3.07 -10.08 13.67
C PHE A 92 2.86 -8.58 13.42
N VAL A 93 1.60 -8.13 13.41
CA VAL A 93 1.22 -6.72 13.23
C VAL A 93 1.79 -5.85 14.34
N ALA A 94 1.60 -6.25 15.60
CA ALA A 94 2.15 -5.54 16.76
C ALA A 94 3.67 -5.38 16.63
N ARG A 95 4.39 -6.45 16.29
CA ARG A 95 5.84 -6.41 16.07
C ARG A 95 6.25 -5.40 14.99
N CYS A 96 5.53 -5.35 13.86
CA CYS A 96 5.81 -4.41 12.77
C CYS A 96 5.54 -2.96 13.19
N ARG A 97 4.41 -2.71 13.88
CA ARG A 97 4.00 -1.39 14.39
C ARG A 97 4.94 -0.87 15.47
N GLU A 98 5.39 -1.73 16.37
CA GLU A 98 6.16 -1.32 17.55
C GLU A 98 7.64 -1.15 17.28
N HIS A 99 8.23 -2.02 16.47
CA HIS A 99 9.69 -2.08 16.41
C HIS A 99 10.29 -1.65 15.08
N ASP A 100 9.49 -1.35 14.06
CA ASP A 100 9.99 -1.17 12.68
C ASP A 100 10.83 -2.40 12.22
N VAL A 101 10.59 -3.56 12.85
CA VAL A 101 11.42 -4.76 12.76
C VAL A 101 10.96 -5.65 11.61
N TRP A 102 11.98 -6.16 10.93
CA TRP A 102 12.05 -7.31 10.02
C TRP A 102 10.94 -8.35 10.23
N HIS A 103 10.36 -8.83 9.13
CA HIS A 103 9.25 -9.80 9.19
C HIS A 103 9.61 -11.16 9.78
N LYS A 104 10.91 -11.48 9.87
CA LYS A 104 11.42 -12.79 10.25
C LYS A 104 12.06 -12.74 11.62
N GLU A 105 12.03 -13.87 12.33
CA GLU A 105 12.57 -13.99 13.70
C GLU A 105 14.07 -13.67 13.75
N ASN A 106 14.81 -14.08 12.72
CA ASN A 106 16.21 -13.75 12.59
C ASN A 106 16.38 -12.34 11.99
N LYS A 107 16.93 -11.42 12.78
CA LYS A 107 17.19 -10.00 12.39
C LYS A 107 18.12 -9.85 11.19
N ASN A 108 18.93 -10.86 10.88
CA ASN A 108 19.83 -10.86 9.72
C ASN A 108 19.15 -11.41 8.46
N SER A 109 17.93 -11.96 8.57
CA SER A 109 17.20 -12.41 7.40
C SER A 109 16.56 -11.21 6.68
N PRO A 110 16.58 -11.20 5.34
CA PRO A 110 15.85 -10.18 4.59
C PRO A 110 14.35 -10.27 4.90
N PRO A 111 13.60 -9.15 4.82
CA PRO A 111 12.14 -9.19 4.92
C PRO A 111 11.56 -10.10 3.83
N TYR A 112 10.34 -10.60 4.03
CA TYR A 112 9.56 -11.15 2.91
C TYR A 112 9.47 -10.13 1.78
N ASP A 113 9.52 -10.61 0.53
CA ASP A 113 9.30 -9.79 -0.65
C ASP A 113 7.90 -9.16 -0.60
N THR A 114 6.88 -9.98 -0.27
CA THR A 114 5.52 -9.50 -0.02
C THR A 114 4.90 -10.03 1.27
N VAL A 115 4.02 -9.23 1.88
CA VAL A 115 3.11 -9.67 2.96
C VAL A 115 1.69 -9.27 2.61
N ALA A 116 0.74 -10.19 2.76
CA ALA A 116 -0.67 -9.94 2.48
C ALA A 116 -1.57 -10.39 3.63
N GLY A 117 -2.68 -9.71 3.84
CA GLY A 117 -3.65 -10.09 4.87
C GLY A 117 -4.74 -9.04 5.11
N PRO A 118 -5.60 -9.25 6.13
CA PRO A 118 -6.66 -8.32 6.47
C PRO A 118 -6.11 -7.00 7.04
N VAL A 119 -6.93 -5.96 7.02
CA VAL A 119 -6.60 -4.66 7.65
C VAL A 119 -6.96 -4.66 9.13
N THR A 120 -6.06 -4.17 9.98
CA THR A 120 -6.30 -4.05 11.42
C THR A 120 -6.73 -2.65 11.84
N LEU A 121 -7.53 -2.58 12.91
CA LEU A 121 -7.74 -1.36 13.68
C LEU A 121 -6.72 -1.28 14.82
N TYR A 122 -5.41 -1.32 14.51
CA TYR A 122 -4.37 -1.25 15.54
C TYR A 122 -4.51 0.04 16.40
N PRO A 123 -4.40 -0.05 17.74
CA PRO A 123 -3.90 -1.18 18.54
C PRO A 123 -4.94 -2.24 18.94
N GLN A 124 -6.21 -2.09 18.55
CA GLN A 124 -7.20 -3.13 18.79
C GLN A 124 -6.96 -4.35 17.88
N GLU A 125 -7.28 -5.55 18.37
CA GLU A 125 -7.25 -6.79 17.59
C GLU A 125 -8.48 -6.97 16.69
N GLN A 126 -9.15 -5.87 16.36
CA GLN A 126 -10.29 -5.87 15.44
C GLN A 126 -9.81 -5.75 14.00
N LEU A 127 -10.52 -6.42 13.09
CA LEU A 127 -10.29 -6.35 11.66
C LEU A 127 -11.32 -5.44 11.00
N VAL A 128 -10.88 -4.75 9.96
CA VAL A 128 -11.80 -4.04 9.07
C VAL A 128 -12.44 -5.08 8.14
N HIS A 129 -13.77 -5.13 8.13
CA HIS A 129 -14.54 -6.06 7.30
C HIS A 129 -14.33 -5.75 5.81
N ASP A 130 -14.25 -6.80 4.98
CA ASP A 130 -14.02 -6.73 3.52
C ASP A 130 -12.84 -5.84 3.10
N ALA A 131 -11.81 -5.75 3.94
CA ALA A 131 -10.62 -4.96 3.66
C ALA A 131 -9.37 -5.83 3.71
N ASP A 132 -8.50 -5.62 2.74
CA ASP A 132 -7.24 -6.32 2.59
C ASP A 132 -6.07 -5.36 2.40
N GLN A 133 -4.88 -5.89 2.50
CA GLN A 133 -3.66 -5.17 2.21
C GLN A 133 -2.61 -6.14 1.68
N PHE A 134 -1.91 -5.71 0.63
CA PHE A 134 -0.74 -6.36 0.08
C PHE A 134 0.41 -5.37 0.17
N SER A 135 1.55 -5.81 0.70
CA SER A 135 2.69 -4.94 0.96
C SER A 135 3.94 -5.50 0.32
N PHE A 136 4.72 -4.61 -0.32
CA PHE A 136 5.92 -4.93 -1.09
C PHE A 136 7.12 -4.27 -0.43
N HIS A 137 8.15 -5.05 -0.10
CA HIS A 137 9.20 -4.60 0.84
C HIS A 137 10.62 -4.64 0.29
N THR A 138 10.83 -5.33 -0.83
CA THR A 138 12.15 -5.47 -1.45
C THR A 138 12.15 -4.84 -2.84
N SER A 139 13.32 -4.47 -3.34
CA SER A 139 13.47 -3.98 -4.72
C SER A 139 13.00 -5.04 -5.73
N ARG A 140 13.15 -6.33 -5.41
CA ARG A 140 12.66 -7.44 -6.24
C ARG A 140 11.13 -7.42 -6.32
N ALA A 141 10.44 -7.29 -5.19
CA ALA A 141 8.99 -7.19 -5.16
C ALA A 141 8.48 -5.89 -5.82
N ALA A 142 9.15 -4.77 -5.59
CA ALA A 142 8.80 -3.50 -6.23
C ALA A 142 8.99 -3.55 -7.77
N SER A 143 9.92 -4.37 -8.28
CA SER A 143 10.20 -4.48 -9.71
C SER A 143 9.11 -5.17 -10.51
N ILE A 144 8.17 -5.86 -9.86
CA ILE A 144 6.99 -6.43 -10.54
C ILE A 144 5.81 -5.44 -10.60
N LEU A 145 5.91 -4.29 -9.90
CA LEU A 145 4.94 -3.21 -9.91
C LEU A 145 5.25 -2.19 -11.01
N ASN A 146 5.14 -2.63 -12.26
CA ASN A 146 5.47 -1.80 -13.42
C ASN A 146 4.23 -1.15 -14.02
N THR A 147 4.39 0.10 -14.47
CA THR A 147 3.43 0.82 -15.31
C THR A 147 1.97 0.76 -14.82
N PRO A 148 1.66 1.37 -13.66
CA PRO A 148 0.28 1.47 -13.24
C PRO A 148 -0.54 2.32 -14.21
N THR A 149 -1.82 2.00 -14.30
CA THR A 149 -2.84 2.83 -14.95
C THR A 149 -3.50 3.71 -13.90
N ILE A 150 -3.95 4.90 -14.29
CA ILE A 150 -4.78 5.73 -13.42
C ILE A 150 -6.21 5.19 -13.50
N ARG A 151 -6.70 4.60 -12.42
CA ARG A 151 -8.02 3.97 -12.37
C ARG A 151 -9.12 4.92 -11.93
N SER A 152 -8.80 5.80 -10.99
CA SER A 152 -9.75 6.79 -10.52
C SER A 152 -9.01 8.04 -10.09
N LEU A 153 -9.53 9.18 -10.52
CA LEU A 153 -9.28 10.44 -9.87
C LEU A 153 -10.24 10.52 -8.67
N GLY A 154 -9.75 10.85 -7.47
CA GLY A 154 -10.64 11.22 -6.38
C GLY A 154 -11.44 12.47 -6.74
N SER A 155 -12.25 12.99 -5.82
CA SER A 155 -12.92 14.27 -6.05
C SER A 155 -13.01 15.06 -4.76
N PHE A 156 -12.59 16.31 -4.80
CA PHE A 156 -13.50 17.43 -4.61
C PHE A 156 -13.34 18.31 -5.86
N GLU A 157 -13.99 17.93 -6.96
CA GLU A 157 -13.76 18.49 -8.30
C GLU A 157 -12.29 18.49 -8.79
N THR A 158 -12.05 17.76 -9.88
CA THR A 158 -10.88 17.74 -10.77
C THR A 158 -9.63 16.96 -10.27
N GLY A 159 -8.65 16.68 -11.17
CA GLY A 159 -7.18 16.30 -11.26
C GLY A 159 -6.17 15.66 -10.23
N LYS A 160 -5.76 14.41 -10.47
CA LYS A 160 -4.42 13.85 -10.13
C LYS A 160 -3.85 13.89 -8.70
N PHE A 161 -3.30 12.76 -8.34
CA PHE A 161 -3.80 12.03 -7.20
C PHE A 161 -2.70 10.82 -7.18
N GLN A 162 -2.17 10.20 -6.08
CA GLN A 162 -1.46 8.86 -6.12
C GLN A 162 -1.73 7.94 -4.90
N THR A 163 -2.14 6.69 -5.11
CA THR A 163 -2.44 5.58 -4.15
C THR A 163 -2.76 4.35 -5.00
N ALA A 164 -2.48 3.11 -4.58
CA ALA A 164 -2.42 1.97 -5.49
C ALA A 164 -3.33 0.79 -5.10
N TYR A 165 -3.88 0.10 -6.09
CA TYR A 165 -4.86 -0.98 -5.99
C TYR A 165 -4.51 -2.12 -6.97
N MET A 166 -4.91 -3.36 -6.65
CA MET A 166 -4.62 -4.58 -7.43
C MET A 166 -5.90 -5.23 -7.96
N HIS A 167 -5.94 -5.53 -9.27
CA HIS A 167 -6.96 -6.38 -9.91
C HIS A 167 -6.44 -7.80 -10.12
#